data_AF-A0A8H4Z044-F1
#
_entry.id   AF-A0A8H4Z044-F1
#
_cell.length_a   1.000
_cell.length_b   1.000
_cell.length_c   1.000
_cell.angle_alpha   90.00
_cell.angle_beta   90.00
_cell.angle_gamma   90.00
#
_symmetry.space_group_name_H-M   'P 1'
#
loop_
_entity.id
_entity.type
_entity.pdbx_description
1 polymer ?
#
loop_
_entity_poly.entity_id
_entity_poly.type
_entity_poly.pdbx_seq_one_letter_code
_entity_poly.pdbx_strand_id
1 'polypeptide(L)'
;MAFLVVWLLGDITNLIGALFTHLAPTAIALAGYFCIADIVLIGQAVYYNALNARRASRAGERRSSDPTEESPLINGSRRRSSSFGLPGSQRRHATHTESSMDPLRKIVTGEDETPDSKPWLHNTLSLLAVYVIGFAGWFVSYKVGAWESGDPGTPDAPEEAQNPMEFAGLILGYISAALYLCARIPQIIKNHREKSCEGLALLFFMLSMSGNLTYGISLVAYSQDKKYLLNALPWLLGSLGTIAEDLIIFAQFRIYSNDERESAIEP
;
A
#
# COMPACT_ATOMS: atom_id res chain seq x y z
N MET A 1 0.36 11.90 7.15
CA MET A 1 1.77 11.86 7.61
C MET A 1 1.93 11.01 8.87
N ALA A 2 1.21 11.26 9.97
CA ALA A 2 1.34 10.48 11.20
C ALA A 2 1.20 8.96 10.99
N PHE A 3 0.20 8.52 10.22
CA PHE A 3 0.01 7.11 9.86
C PHE A 3 1.25 6.47 9.20
N LEU A 4 1.82 7.13 8.18
CA LEU A 4 3.00 6.62 7.47
C LEU A 4 4.24 6.57 8.37
N VAL A 5 4.38 7.51 9.31
CA VAL A 5 5.50 7.50 10.27
C VAL A 5 5.38 6.33 11.24
N VAL A 6 4.16 6.03 11.71
CA VAL A 6 3.91 4.86 12.57
C VAL A 6 4.21 3.56 11.83
N TRP A 7 3.83 3.47 10.55
CA TRP A 7 4.16 2.33 9.68
C TRP A 7 5.66 2.15 9.50
N LEU A 8 6.39 3.22 9.15
CA LEU A 8 7.85 3.15 9.00
C LEU A 8 8.53 2.74 10.31
N LEU A 9 8.05 3.24 11.46
CA LEU A 9 8.57 2.83 12.76
C LEU A 9 8.30 1.34 13.04
N GLY A 10 7.10 0.86 12.68
CA GLY A 10 6.75 -0.56 12.68
C GLY A 10 7.72 -1.38 11.83
N ASP A 11 7.97 -0.95 10.60
CA ASP A 11 8.88 -1.63 9.65
C ASP A 11 10.32 -1.69 10.14
N ILE A 12 10.84 -0.58 10.68
CA ILE A 12 12.21 -0.54 11.23
C ILE A 12 12.33 -1.48 12.42
N THR A 13 11.37 -1.42 13.36
CA THR A 13 11.38 -2.30 14.54
C THR A 13 11.19 -3.77 14.15
N ASN A 14 10.36 -4.04 13.14
CA ASN A 14 10.16 -5.36 12.55
C ASN A 14 11.46 -5.92 11.95
N LEU A 15 12.16 -5.13 11.14
CA LEU A 15 13.42 -5.54 10.50
C LEU A 15 14.53 -5.79 11.52
N ILE A 16 14.74 -4.86 12.46
CA ILE A 16 15.76 -5.01 13.50
C ILE A 16 15.42 -6.22 14.38
N GLY A 17 14.15 -6.39 14.76
CA GLY A 17 13.69 -7.54 15.52
C GLY A 17 13.99 -8.86 14.81
N ALA A 18 13.69 -8.95 13.52
CA ALA A 18 13.86 -10.17 12.74
C ALA A 18 15.34 -10.53 12.54
N LEU A 19 16.20 -9.52 12.39
CA LEU A 19 17.65 -9.70 12.34
C LEU A 19 18.20 -10.23 13.68
N PHE A 20 17.75 -9.68 14.80
CA PHE A 20 18.23 -10.04 16.13
C PHE A 20 17.73 -11.40 16.61
N THR A 21 16.58 -11.87 16.13
CA THR A 21 16.05 -13.21 16.43
C THR A 21 16.48 -14.28 15.44
N HIS A 22 17.29 -13.93 14.43
CA HIS A 22 17.72 -14.82 13.34
C HIS A 22 16.53 -15.53 12.68
N LEU A 23 15.48 -14.76 12.36
CA LEU A 23 14.27 -15.27 11.74
C LEU A 23 14.54 -15.82 10.32
N ALA A 24 13.57 -16.54 9.74
CA ALA A 24 13.68 -17.06 8.38
C ALA A 24 14.21 -15.98 7.40
N PRO A 25 15.19 -16.30 6.53
CA PRO A 25 15.77 -15.31 5.61
C PRO A 25 14.74 -14.62 4.73
N THR A 26 13.69 -15.34 4.33
CA THR A 26 12.55 -14.78 3.58
C THR A 26 11.80 -13.71 4.37
N ALA A 27 11.59 -13.90 5.68
CA ALA A 27 10.94 -12.94 6.53
C ALA A 27 11.77 -11.67 6.74
N ILE A 28 13.09 -11.83 6.92
CA ILE A 28 14.02 -10.69 6.99
C ILE A 28 14.02 -9.91 5.67
N ALA A 29 14.05 -10.61 4.52
CA ALA A 29 13.98 -9.99 3.21
C ALA A 29 12.68 -9.20 2.99
N LEU A 30 11.53 -9.76 3.41
CA LEU A 30 10.24 -9.07 3.37
C LEU A 30 10.22 -7.82 4.26
N ALA A 31 10.73 -7.91 5.50
CA ALA A 31 10.84 -6.76 6.38
C ALA A 31 11.72 -5.65 5.78
N GLY A 32 12.82 -6.02 5.13
CA GLY A 32 13.66 -5.08 4.39
C GLY A 32 12.94 -4.42 3.22
N TYR A 33 12.17 -5.21 2.45
CA TYR A 33 11.35 -4.69 1.36
C TYR A 33 10.32 -3.67 1.84
N PHE A 34 9.59 -3.96 2.93
CA PHE A 34 8.59 -3.03 3.48
C PHE A 34 9.23 -1.73 3.97
N CYS A 35 10.35 -1.79 4.70
CA CYS A 35 11.13 -0.60 5.06
C CYS A 35 11.44 0.30 3.85
N ILE A 36 11.90 -0.29 2.75
CA ILE A 36 12.22 0.46 1.52
C ILE A 36 10.95 1.05 0.92
N ALA A 37 9.87 0.26 0.83
CA ALA A 37 8.59 0.71 0.31
C ALA A 37 8.05 1.90 1.10
N ASP A 38 8.11 1.86 2.43
CA ASP A 38 7.66 2.92 3.32
C ASP A 38 8.50 4.20 3.17
N ILE A 39 9.83 4.07 3.05
CA ILE A 39 10.71 5.21 2.76
C ILE A 39 10.34 5.85 1.41
N VAL A 40 10.09 5.04 0.38
CA VAL A 40 9.67 5.53 -0.93
C VAL A 40 8.30 6.21 -0.85
N LEU A 41 7.32 5.62 -0.15
CA LEU A 41 5.98 6.18 0.03
C LEU A 41 6.01 7.49 0.80
N ILE A 42 6.78 7.59 1.88
CA ILE A 42 6.97 8.83 2.64
C ILE A 42 7.65 9.88 1.76
N GLY A 43 8.68 9.50 1.00
CA GLY A 43 9.35 10.38 0.04
C GLY A 43 8.37 10.95 -1.00
N GLN A 44 7.54 10.10 -1.59
CA GLN A 44 6.48 10.50 -2.52
C GLN A 44 5.47 11.43 -1.84
N ALA A 45 5.01 11.10 -0.63
CA ALA A 45 4.05 11.91 0.11
C ALA A 45 4.60 13.31 0.41
N VAL A 46 5.86 13.42 0.86
CA VAL A 46 6.52 14.72 1.09
C VAL A 46 6.67 15.49 -0.21
N TYR A 47 7.17 14.84 -1.27
CA TYR A 47 7.39 15.46 -2.57
C TYR A 47 6.10 16.02 -3.18
N TYR A 48 5.04 15.21 -3.23
CA TYR A 48 3.76 15.63 -3.80
C TYR A 48 3.04 16.65 -2.93
N ASN A 49 3.12 16.56 -1.61
CA ASN A 49 2.57 17.60 -0.72
C ASN A 49 3.29 18.95 -0.93
N ALA A 50 4.62 18.94 -1.03
CA ALA A 50 5.39 20.15 -1.29
C ALA A 50 5.08 20.73 -2.68
N LEU A 51 4.96 19.87 -3.69
CA LEU A 51 4.58 20.29 -5.04
C LEU A 51 3.17 20.88 -5.08
N ASN A 52 2.21 20.25 -4.40
CA ASN A 52 0.83 20.72 -4.36
C ASN A 52 0.70 22.04 -3.59
N ALA A 53 1.44 22.20 -2.49
CA ALA A 53 1.52 23.47 -1.75
C ALA A 53 2.10 24.61 -2.62
N ARG A 54 3.15 24.34 -3.41
CA ARG A 54 3.73 25.30 -4.36
C ARG A 54 2.78 25.64 -5.51
N ARG A 55 1.97 24.69 -5.98
CA ARG A 55 0.95 24.93 -7.01
C ARG A 55 -0.20 25.77 -6.44
N ALA A 56 -0.65 25.47 -5.23
CA ALA A 56 -1.68 26.23 -4.54
C ALA A 56 -1.24 27.68 -4.27
N SER A 57 0.02 27.92 -3.84
CA SER A 57 0.53 29.28 -3.65
C SER A 57 0.58 30.08 -4.95
N ARG A 58 1.05 29.47 -6.06
CA ARG A 58 1.06 30.10 -7.38
C ARG A 58 -0.35 30.36 -7.95
N ALA A 59 -1.31 29.49 -7.65
CA ALA A 59 -2.71 29.71 -8.02
C ALA A 59 -3.36 30.83 -7.19
N GLY A 60 -2.99 30.94 -5.91
CA GLY A 60 -3.36 32.05 -5.04
C GLY A 60 -2.81 33.39 -5.53
N GLU A 61 -1.53 33.46 -5.88
CA GLU A 61 -0.89 34.67 -6.45
C GLU A 61 -1.58 35.15 -7.74
N ARG A 62 -1.97 34.22 -8.62
CA ARG A 62 -2.70 34.54 -9.87
C ARG A 62 -4.13 35.02 -9.64
N ARG A 63 -4.77 34.61 -8.54
CA ARG A 63 -6.10 35.12 -8.14
C ARG A 63 -6.02 36.45 -7.41
N SER A 64 -4.95 36.72 -6.66
CA SER A 64 -4.70 38.05 -6.09
C SER A 64 -4.30 39.10 -7.12
N SER A 65 -3.83 38.67 -8.30
CA SER A 65 -3.69 39.51 -9.49
C SER A 65 -4.97 39.52 -10.33
N ASP A 66 -6.14 39.56 -9.71
CA ASP A 66 -7.34 39.97 -10.43
C ASP A 66 -7.16 41.43 -10.85
N PRO A 67 -7.46 41.79 -12.10
CA PRO A 67 -7.26 43.15 -12.59
C PRO A 67 -8.16 44.11 -11.81
N THR A 68 -7.57 44.87 -10.88
CA THR A 68 -8.23 46.02 -10.25
C THR A 68 -8.51 47.09 -11.32
N GLU A 69 -9.47 48.00 -11.10
CA GLU A 69 -9.80 49.07 -12.07
C GLU A 69 -8.61 49.97 -12.45
N GLU A 70 -7.53 49.94 -11.67
CA GLU A 70 -6.26 50.63 -11.95
C GLU A 70 -5.28 49.83 -12.83
N SER A 71 -5.63 48.62 -13.23
CA SER A 71 -4.77 47.79 -14.08
C SER A 71 -4.84 48.27 -15.54
N PRO A 72 -3.69 48.51 -16.21
CA PRO A 72 -3.67 49.10 -17.54
C PRO A 72 -4.34 48.18 -18.57
N LEU A 73 -5.39 48.69 -19.22
CA LEU A 73 -6.24 47.97 -20.19
C LEU A 73 -5.51 47.48 -21.46
N ILE A 74 -4.23 47.77 -21.61
CA ILE A 74 -3.40 47.35 -22.74
C ILE A 74 -2.10 46.77 -22.22
N ASN A 75 -1.98 45.45 -22.23
CA ASN A 75 -0.71 44.76 -22.04
C ASN A 75 0.21 45.11 -23.22
N GLY A 76 1.09 46.10 -23.02
CA GLY A 76 2.12 46.54 -23.96
C GLY A 76 3.26 45.53 -24.13
N SER A 77 2.95 44.26 -24.41
CA SER A 77 3.95 43.21 -24.62
C SER A 77 3.53 42.21 -25.70
N ARG A 78 3.28 42.72 -26.91
CA ARG A 78 3.52 41.95 -28.14
C ARG A 78 4.35 42.77 -29.11
N ARG A 79 5.68 42.71 -28.95
CA ARG A 79 6.55 42.68 -30.13
C ARG A 79 6.64 41.23 -30.60
N ARG A 80 5.67 40.81 -31.41
CA ARG A 80 5.91 39.79 -32.45
C ARG A 80 5.43 40.39 -33.76
N SER A 81 6.40 40.70 -34.61
CA SER A 81 6.20 41.19 -35.96
C SER A 81 5.44 40.18 -36.81
N SER A 82 4.57 40.73 -37.67
CA SER A 82 4.23 40.27 -39.02
C SER A 82 3.82 38.80 -39.21
N SER A 83 2.52 38.57 -39.43
CA SER A 83 2.01 38.43 -40.80
C SER A 83 0.48 38.41 -40.84
N PHE A 84 -0.03 39.17 -41.78
CA PHE A 84 -1.38 39.30 -42.30
C PHE A 84 -2.07 37.93 -42.54
N GLY A 85 -3.36 37.76 -42.15
CA GLY A 85 -4.16 36.61 -42.58
C GLY A 85 -5.46 36.33 -41.79
N LEU A 86 -6.58 36.85 -42.33
CA LEU A 86 -7.98 36.35 -42.30
C LEU A 86 -8.76 36.18 -40.95
N PRO A 87 -10.04 36.62 -40.90
CA PRO A 87 -10.94 36.41 -39.76
C PRO A 87 -11.70 35.07 -39.87
N GLY A 88 -11.66 34.28 -38.80
CA GLY A 88 -12.54 33.11 -38.62
C GLY A 88 -11.86 31.76 -38.78
N SER A 89 -11.08 31.32 -37.78
CA SER A 89 -10.90 29.88 -37.51
C SER A 89 -10.26 29.66 -36.13
N GLN A 90 -10.65 28.58 -35.46
CA GLN A 90 -10.06 27.97 -34.25
C GLN A 90 -10.47 28.52 -32.88
N ARG A 91 -11.75 28.26 -32.58
CA ARG A 91 -12.13 27.69 -31.27
C ARG A 91 -11.50 26.30 -31.18
N ARG A 92 -10.38 26.14 -30.47
CA ARG A 92 -9.82 24.80 -30.15
C ARG A 92 -9.82 24.60 -28.64
N HIS A 93 -10.68 23.68 -28.25
CA HIS A 93 -10.75 23.01 -26.96
C HIS A 93 -9.36 22.73 -26.37
N ALA A 94 -9.18 23.14 -25.12
CA ALA A 94 -8.17 22.59 -24.24
C ALA A 94 -8.75 21.33 -23.58
N THR A 95 -8.69 20.21 -24.27
CA THR A 95 -8.89 18.87 -23.71
C THR A 95 -7.95 17.94 -24.43
N HIS A 96 -6.85 17.55 -23.78
CA HIS A 96 -6.13 16.27 -23.96
C HIS A 96 -4.74 16.37 -23.35
N THR A 97 -4.64 16.27 -22.02
CA THR A 97 -3.43 15.74 -21.36
C THR A 97 -3.76 15.07 -20.01
N GLU A 98 -4.85 14.29 -19.94
CA GLU A 98 -5.18 13.46 -18.76
C GLU A 98 -5.31 11.95 -19.07
N SER A 99 -5.05 11.52 -20.30
CA SER A 99 -5.34 10.14 -20.73
C SER A 99 -4.38 9.04 -20.22
N SER A 100 -3.21 9.37 -19.65
CA SER A 100 -2.25 8.32 -19.23
C SER A 100 -2.37 7.90 -17.76
N MET A 101 -3.01 8.73 -16.92
CA MET A 101 -3.20 8.43 -15.50
C MET A 101 -4.56 7.82 -15.20
N ASP A 102 -5.54 7.98 -16.08
CA ASP A 102 -6.87 7.37 -15.94
C ASP A 102 -6.85 5.84 -15.82
N PRO A 103 -6.07 5.08 -16.61
CA PRO A 103 -6.08 3.62 -16.48
C PRO A 103 -5.54 3.16 -15.12
N LEU A 104 -4.45 3.78 -14.65
CA LEU A 104 -3.82 3.44 -13.37
C LEU A 104 -4.68 3.91 -12.19
N ARG A 105 -5.26 5.10 -12.28
CA ARG A 105 -6.22 5.59 -11.28
C ARG A 105 -7.43 4.67 -11.23
N LYS A 106 -8.01 4.31 -12.37
CA LYS A 106 -9.16 3.41 -12.49
C LYS A 106 -8.87 1.99 -11.95
N ILE A 107 -7.67 1.47 -12.19
CA ILE A 107 -7.20 0.20 -11.61
C ILE A 107 -7.00 0.29 -10.09
N VAL A 108 -6.51 1.44 -9.58
CA VAL A 108 -6.20 1.64 -8.15
C VAL A 108 -7.43 2.05 -7.33
N THR A 109 -8.35 2.85 -7.89
CA THR A 109 -9.58 3.34 -7.23
C THR A 109 -10.77 2.42 -7.46
N GLY A 110 -10.71 1.49 -8.42
CA GLY A 110 -11.82 0.60 -8.73
C GLY A 110 -13.04 1.32 -9.31
N GLU A 111 -12.88 2.54 -9.83
CA GLU A 111 -13.95 3.31 -10.49
C GLU A 111 -14.23 2.74 -11.90
N ASP A 112 -14.67 1.48 -11.99
CA ASP A 112 -15.29 0.98 -13.22
C ASP A 112 -16.72 1.51 -13.30
N GLU A 113 -16.98 2.43 -14.25
CA GLU A 113 -18.32 2.96 -14.58
C GLU A 113 -19.30 1.89 -15.13
N THR A 114 -18.89 0.61 -15.19
CA THR A 114 -19.80 -0.48 -15.50
C THR A 114 -20.47 -0.95 -14.22
N PRO A 115 -21.82 -1.03 -14.13
CA PRO A 115 -22.53 -1.64 -13.01
C PRO A 115 -22.00 -3.07 -12.79
N ASP A 116 -21.09 -3.20 -11.83
CA ASP A 116 -20.26 -4.38 -11.69
C ASP A 116 -21.13 -5.52 -11.16
N SER A 117 -21.48 -6.47 -12.03
CA SER A 117 -22.50 -7.46 -11.70
C SER A 117 -22.07 -8.36 -10.53
N LYS A 118 -20.75 -8.54 -10.29
CA LYS A 118 -20.19 -9.37 -9.21
C LYS A 118 -18.76 -8.94 -8.81
N PRO A 119 -18.57 -7.88 -7.99
CA PRO A 119 -17.23 -7.41 -7.60
C PRO A 119 -16.39 -8.50 -6.93
N TRP A 120 -17.00 -9.37 -6.11
CA TRP A 120 -16.30 -10.50 -5.48
C TRP A 120 -15.67 -11.47 -6.48
N LEU A 121 -16.30 -11.71 -7.64
CA LEU A 121 -15.77 -12.61 -8.65
C LEU A 121 -14.52 -12.03 -9.31
N HIS A 122 -14.56 -10.76 -9.71
CA HIS A 122 -13.42 -10.09 -10.34
C HIS A 122 -12.21 -10.04 -9.39
N ASN A 123 -12.43 -9.68 -8.13
CA ASN A 123 -11.37 -9.66 -7.13
C ASN A 123 -10.78 -11.07 -6.87
N THR A 124 -11.63 -12.10 -6.84
CA THR A 124 -11.17 -13.49 -6.68
C THR A 124 -10.35 -13.96 -7.90
N LEU A 125 -10.78 -13.64 -9.12
CA LEU A 125 -10.03 -13.96 -10.33
C LEU A 125 -8.67 -13.26 -10.38
N SER A 126 -8.61 -11.98 -9.99
CA SER A 126 -7.35 -11.24 -9.86
C SER A 126 -6.42 -11.89 -8.84
N LEU A 127 -6.93 -12.33 -7.69
CA LEU A 127 -6.16 -13.04 -6.68
C LEU A 127 -5.60 -14.37 -7.22
N LEU A 128 -6.43 -15.16 -7.93
CA LEU A 128 -5.98 -16.40 -8.56
C LEU A 128 -4.90 -16.15 -9.63
N ALA A 129 -5.03 -15.08 -10.41
CA ALA A 129 -4.01 -14.69 -11.38
C ALA A 129 -2.67 -14.39 -10.70
N VAL A 130 -2.68 -13.68 -9.56
CA VAL A 130 -1.47 -13.43 -8.76
C VAL A 130 -0.82 -14.74 -8.31
N TYR A 131 -1.60 -15.71 -7.84
CA TYR A 131 -1.07 -17.02 -7.45
C TYR A 131 -0.46 -17.79 -8.62
N VAL A 132 -1.14 -17.80 -9.77
CA VAL A 132 -0.64 -18.50 -10.97
C VAL A 132 0.66 -17.86 -11.46
N ILE A 133 0.74 -16.54 -11.51
CA ILE A 133 1.95 -15.81 -11.90
C ILE A 133 3.09 -16.06 -10.90
N GLY A 134 2.79 -16.00 -9.60
CA GLY A 134 3.76 -16.28 -8.54
C GLY A 134 4.31 -17.71 -8.62
N PHE A 135 3.43 -18.69 -8.80
CA PHE A 135 3.82 -20.09 -8.97
C PHE A 135 4.63 -20.31 -10.25
N ALA A 136 4.23 -19.71 -11.37
CA ALA A 136 4.98 -19.80 -12.62
C ALA A 136 6.38 -19.18 -12.48
N GLY A 137 6.50 -18.01 -11.85
CA GLY A 137 7.78 -17.37 -11.57
C GLY A 137 8.69 -18.21 -10.68
N TRP A 138 8.14 -18.77 -9.60
CA TRP A 138 8.86 -19.70 -8.73
C TRP A 138 9.30 -20.97 -9.49
N PHE A 139 8.42 -21.57 -10.29
CA PHE A 139 8.71 -22.78 -11.05
C PHE A 139 9.80 -22.56 -12.11
N VAL A 140 9.78 -21.44 -12.82
CA VAL A 140 10.83 -21.05 -13.77
C VAL A 140 12.16 -20.83 -13.02
N SER A 141 12.13 -20.11 -11.89
CA SER A 141 13.31 -19.89 -11.04
C SER A 141 13.93 -21.21 -10.55
N TYR A 142 13.09 -22.15 -10.12
CA TYR A 142 13.50 -23.50 -9.75
C TYR A 142 14.13 -24.27 -10.93
N LYS A 143 13.52 -24.23 -12.11
CA LYS A 143 14.02 -24.94 -13.31
C LYS A 143 15.34 -24.39 -13.87
N VAL A 144 15.59 -23.09 -13.68
CA VAL A 144 16.83 -22.43 -14.11
C VAL A 144 17.96 -22.62 -13.07
N GLY A 145 17.70 -23.31 -11.96
CA GLY A 145 18.69 -23.53 -10.91
C GLY A 145 19.04 -22.25 -10.15
N ALA A 146 18.16 -21.24 -10.14
CA ALA A 146 18.40 -19.98 -9.43
C ALA A 146 18.51 -20.16 -7.91
N TRP A 147 18.02 -21.29 -7.40
CA TRP A 147 18.15 -21.71 -6.00
C TRP A 147 19.20 -22.81 -5.79
N GLU A 148 19.94 -23.22 -6.83
CA GLU A 148 21.12 -24.10 -6.74
C GLU A 148 22.37 -23.29 -6.33
N SER A 149 22.27 -22.60 -5.20
CA SER A 149 23.45 -22.12 -4.46
C SER A 149 23.74 -23.16 -3.39
N GLY A 150 24.96 -23.69 -3.42
CA GLY A 150 25.42 -24.83 -2.64
C GLY A 150 25.00 -24.79 -1.17
N ASP A 151 24.73 -25.97 -0.65
CA ASP A 151 24.44 -26.31 0.74
C ASP A 151 25.07 -25.26 1.69
N PRO A 152 24.28 -24.32 2.25
CA PRO A 152 24.79 -23.42 3.26
C PRO A 152 25.04 -24.32 4.46
N GLY A 153 26.31 -24.73 4.62
CA GLY A 153 26.75 -25.61 5.68
C GLY A 153 26.04 -25.21 6.97
N THR A 154 25.35 -26.19 7.56
CA THR A 154 24.72 -26.06 8.88
C THR A 154 25.69 -25.32 9.79
N PRO A 155 25.38 -24.09 10.23
CA PRO A 155 26.25 -23.40 11.17
C PRO A 155 26.35 -24.26 12.42
N ASP A 156 27.57 -24.63 12.78
CA ASP A 156 27.86 -25.27 14.05
C ASP A 156 27.29 -24.41 15.19
N ALA A 157 26.44 -24.98 16.03
CA ALA A 157 26.09 -24.40 17.31
C ALA A 157 27.17 -24.80 18.35
N PRO A 158 27.38 -24.07 19.47
CA PRO A 158 26.79 -22.80 19.92
C PRO A 158 27.82 -21.78 20.48
N GLU A 159 27.45 -20.50 20.67
CA GLU A 159 28.05 -19.70 21.76
C GLU A 159 26.99 -18.79 22.41
N GLU A 160 26.80 -18.98 23.72
CA GLU A 160 25.73 -18.45 24.59
C GLU A 160 25.74 -16.92 24.84
N ALA A 161 26.19 -16.11 23.88
CA ALA A 161 26.16 -14.64 23.99
C ALA A 161 24.86 -13.99 23.44
N GLN A 162 23.93 -14.79 22.91
CA GLN A 162 22.77 -14.31 22.12
C GLN A 162 21.53 -13.89 22.92
N ASN A 163 21.42 -14.28 24.20
CA ASN A 163 20.21 -14.04 25.00
C ASN A 163 19.74 -12.56 25.08
N PRO A 164 20.60 -11.54 25.30
CA PRO A 164 20.11 -10.17 25.40
C PRO A 164 19.70 -9.58 24.04
N MET A 165 20.38 -9.96 22.95
CA MET A 165 20.06 -9.47 21.61
C MET A 165 18.78 -10.13 21.08
N GLU A 166 18.64 -11.44 21.24
CA GLU A 166 17.40 -12.17 20.92
C GLU A 166 16.22 -11.60 21.72
N PHE A 167 16.41 -11.32 23.01
CA PHE A 167 15.38 -10.73 23.86
C PHE A 167 14.99 -9.32 23.42
N ALA A 168 15.97 -8.47 23.09
CA ALA A 168 15.70 -7.16 22.50
C ALA A 168 14.95 -7.30 21.16
N GLY A 169 15.34 -8.27 20.34
CA GLY A 169 14.67 -8.57 19.07
C GLY A 169 13.21 -8.98 19.25
N LEU A 170 12.91 -9.79 20.27
CA LEU A 170 11.55 -10.16 20.65
C LEU A 170 10.72 -8.95 21.06
N ILE A 171 11.25 -8.08 21.92
CA ILE A 171 10.57 -6.84 22.33
C ILE A 171 10.26 -5.98 21.10
N LEU A 172 11.24 -5.81 20.20
CA LEU A 172 11.06 -5.03 18.97
C LEU A 172 10.00 -5.64 18.05
N GLY A 173 9.95 -6.98 17.93
CA GLY A 173 8.91 -7.69 17.19
C GLY A 173 7.52 -7.52 17.80
N TYR A 174 7.40 -7.48 19.13
CA TYR A 174 6.11 -7.20 19.79
C TYR A 174 5.68 -5.75 19.61
N ILE A 175 6.63 -4.80 19.68
CA ILE A 175 6.37 -3.39 19.40
C ILE A 175 5.89 -3.24 17.96
N SER A 176 6.55 -3.85 16.97
CA SER A 176 6.14 -3.75 15.58
C SER A 176 4.73 -4.32 15.36
N ALA A 177 4.44 -5.50 15.91
CA ALA A 177 3.10 -6.10 15.86
C ALA A 177 2.05 -5.16 16.46
N ALA A 178 2.31 -4.57 17.63
CA ALA A 178 1.40 -3.63 18.25
C ALA A 178 1.19 -2.35 17.42
N LEU A 179 2.25 -1.81 16.81
CA LEU A 179 2.16 -0.62 15.95
C LEU A 179 1.31 -0.90 14.70
N TYR A 180 1.51 -2.03 14.03
CA TYR A 180 0.74 -2.38 12.83
C TYR A 180 -0.74 -2.58 13.13
N LEU A 181 -1.08 -3.34 14.16
CA LEU A 181 -2.47 -3.63 14.54
C LEU A 181 -3.17 -2.34 14.99
N CYS A 182 -2.55 -1.60 15.91
CA CYS A 182 -3.13 -0.33 16.39
C CYS A 182 -3.31 0.70 15.26
N ALA A 183 -2.45 0.72 14.25
CA ALA A 183 -2.57 1.63 13.12
C ALA A 183 -3.78 1.31 12.20
N ARG A 184 -4.26 0.06 12.19
CA ARG A 184 -5.39 -0.39 11.37
C ARG A 184 -6.75 -0.18 12.05
N ILE A 185 -6.81 -0.23 13.38
CA ILE A 185 -8.04 -0.04 14.18
C ILE A 185 -8.82 1.24 13.80
N PRO A 186 -8.20 2.43 13.61
CA PRO A 186 -8.92 3.64 13.24
C PRO A 186 -9.75 3.49 11.96
N GLN A 187 -9.27 2.73 10.98
CA GLN A 187 -10.00 2.48 9.74
C GLN A 187 -11.23 1.61 9.98
N ILE A 188 -11.09 0.56 10.79
CA ILE A 188 -12.21 -0.33 11.15
C ILE A 188 -13.31 0.44 11.86
N ILE A 189 -12.92 1.31 12.80
CA ILE A 189 -13.86 2.17 13.54
C ILE A 189 -14.54 3.15 12.58
N LYS A 190 -13.77 3.77 11.68
CA LYS A 190 -14.30 4.71 10.69
C LYS A 190 -15.37 4.06 9.81
N ASN A 191 -15.08 2.89 9.23
CA ASN A 191 -16.04 2.11 8.45
C ASN A 191 -17.31 1.81 9.26
N HIS A 192 -17.16 1.47 10.54
CA HIS A 192 -18.31 1.16 11.39
C HIS A 192 -19.17 2.39 11.72
N ARG A 193 -18.54 3.56 11.88
CA ARG A 193 -19.23 4.83 12.16
C ARG A 193 -19.92 5.39 10.92
N GLU A 194 -19.28 5.28 9.76
CA GLU A 194 -19.80 5.79 8.48
C GLU A 194 -20.80 4.84 7.83
N LYS A 195 -20.91 3.60 8.33
CA LYS A 195 -21.81 2.55 7.78
C LYS A 195 -21.60 2.33 6.29
N SER A 196 -20.39 2.58 5.81
CA SER A 196 -20.00 2.45 4.41
C SER A 196 -18.57 1.94 4.32
N CYS A 197 -18.30 1.21 3.25
CA CYS A 197 -16.95 0.80 2.85
C CYS A 197 -16.54 1.46 1.52
N GLU A 198 -17.17 2.58 1.16
CA GLU A 198 -16.86 3.34 -0.06
C GLU A 198 -15.39 3.82 -0.06
N GLY A 199 -14.70 3.64 -1.19
CA GLY A 199 -13.28 3.97 -1.33
C GLY A 199 -12.29 2.93 -0.80
N LEU A 200 -12.76 1.78 -0.28
CA LEU A 200 -11.90 0.65 0.10
C LEU A 200 -11.76 -0.35 -1.06
N ALA A 201 -10.53 -0.72 -1.39
CA ALA A 201 -10.25 -1.72 -2.41
C ALA A 201 -10.35 -3.15 -1.84
N LEU A 202 -11.41 -3.90 -2.19
CA LEU A 202 -11.61 -5.28 -1.72
C LEU A 202 -10.41 -6.20 -2.05
N LEU A 203 -9.80 -6.04 -3.23
CA LEU A 203 -8.61 -6.80 -3.65
C LEU A 203 -7.44 -6.63 -2.68
N PHE A 204 -7.23 -5.42 -2.18
CA PHE A 204 -6.11 -5.12 -1.27
C PHE A 204 -6.22 -5.95 0.01
N PHE A 205 -7.42 -6.07 0.59
CA PHE A 205 -7.65 -6.88 1.77
C PHE A 205 -7.56 -8.39 1.48
N MET A 206 -8.00 -8.84 0.29
CA MET A 206 -7.82 -10.24 -0.12
C MET A 206 -6.35 -10.61 -0.29
N LEU A 207 -5.56 -9.74 -0.91
CA LEU A 207 -4.11 -9.89 -1.04
C LEU A 207 -3.42 -9.81 0.32
N SER A 208 -3.79 -8.85 1.18
CA SER A 208 -3.27 -8.72 2.55
C SER A 208 -3.49 -9.99 3.35
N MET A 209 -4.73 -10.51 3.38
CA MET A 209 -5.06 -11.73 4.12
C MET A 209 -4.28 -12.94 3.61
N SER A 210 -4.24 -13.13 2.29
CA SER A 210 -3.49 -14.24 1.70
C SER A 210 -1.97 -14.15 1.93
N GLY A 211 -1.41 -12.94 1.83
CA GLY A 211 0.00 -12.66 2.09
C GLY A 211 0.37 -12.96 3.54
N ASN A 212 -0.44 -12.51 4.50
CA ASN A 212 -0.23 -12.82 5.92
C ASN A 212 -0.41 -14.31 6.21
N LEU A 213 -1.40 -14.98 5.61
CA LEU A 213 -1.58 -16.42 5.79
C LEU A 213 -0.36 -17.20 5.28
N THR A 214 0.08 -16.91 4.06
CA THR A 214 1.25 -17.57 3.46
C THR A 214 2.55 -17.24 4.18
N TYR A 215 2.71 -16.00 4.67
CA TYR A 215 3.81 -15.59 5.52
C TYR A 215 3.86 -16.40 6.83
N GLY A 216 2.76 -16.47 7.56
CA GLY A 216 2.67 -17.24 8.81
C GLY A 216 2.95 -18.73 8.60
N ILE A 217 2.40 -19.32 7.53
CA ILE A 217 2.69 -20.71 7.14
C ILE A 217 4.19 -20.88 6.84
N SER A 218 4.81 -19.95 6.11
CA SER A 218 6.22 -20.03 5.76
C SER A 218 7.15 -20.01 6.98
N LEU A 219 6.82 -19.21 8.00
CA LEU A 219 7.58 -19.15 9.25
C LEU A 219 7.55 -20.49 9.99
N VAL A 220 6.35 -21.09 10.11
CA VAL A 220 6.20 -22.40 10.75
C VAL A 220 6.89 -23.49 9.92
N ALA A 221 6.76 -23.45 8.58
CA ALA A 221 7.37 -24.43 7.70
C ALA A 221 8.91 -24.36 7.68
N TYR A 222 9.50 -23.20 8.00
CA TYR A 222 10.95 -23.00 7.99
C TYR A 222 11.68 -23.84 9.05
N SER A 223 11.18 -23.85 10.29
CA SER A 223 11.77 -24.66 11.37
C SER A 223 10.72 -25.05 12.40
N GLN A 224 10.77 -26.31 12.84
CA GLN A 224 9.89 -26.89 13.87
C GLN A 224 10.54 -26.90 15.27
N ASP A 225 11.71 -26.28 15.43
CA ASP A 225 12.35 -26.13 16.74
C ASP A 225 11.49 -25.22 17.64
N LYS A 226 11.23 -25.67 18.86
CA LYS A 226 10.50 -24.90 19.88
C LYS A 226 11.13 -23.55 20.15
N LYS A 227 12.47 -23.45 20.25
CA LYS A 227 13.14 -22.16 20.49
C LYS A 227 12.87 -21.20 19.34
N TYR A 228 13.01 -21.67 18.10
CA TYR A 228 12.72 -20.87 16.91
C TYR A 228 11.25 -20.42 16.85
N LEU A 229 10.31 -21.35 17.07
CA LEU A 229 8.88 -21.03 17.03
C LEU A 229 8.49 -20.01 18.11
N LEU A 230 9.07 -20.11 19.30
CA LEU A 230 8.90 -19.10 20.37
C LEU A 230 9.48 -17.75 19.95
N ASN A 231 10.65 -17.74 19.31
CA ASN A 231 11.24 -16.53 18.76
C ASN A 231 10.40 -15.94 17.63
N ALA A 232 9.69 -16.76 16.84
CA ALA A 232 8.82 -16.30 15.76
C ALA A 232 7.44 -15.79 16.22
N LEU A 233 7.07 -15.95 17.50
CA LEU A 233 5.74 -15.61 18.01
C LEU A 233 5.29 -14.17 17.73
N PRO A 234 6.12 -13.12 17.91
CA PRO A 234 5.67 -11.75 17.64
C PRO A 234 5.17 -11.56 16.20
N TRP A 235 5.87 -12.15 15.23
CA TRP A 235 5.53 -12.12 13.81
C TRP A 235 4.28 -12.92 13.49
N LEU A 236 4.13 -14.11 14.09
CA LEU A 236 2.91 -14.91 13.95
C LEU A 236 1.70 -14.19 14.54
N LEU A 237 1.86 -13.54 15.69
CA LEU A 237 0.80 -12.77 16.33
C LEU A 237 0.42 -11.54 15.49
N GLY A 238 1.39 -10.78 14.98
CA GLY A 238 1.13 -9.66 14.08
C GLY A 238 0.40 -10.09 12.80
N SER A 239 0.84 -11.20 12.20
CA SER A 239 0.22 -11.80 11.01
C SER A 239 -1.20 -12.28 11.27
N LEU A 240 -1.43 -13.02 12.36
CA LEU A 240 -2.76 -13.50 12.74
C LEU A 240 -3.70 -12.36 13.12
N GLY A 241 -3.20 -11.34 13.82
CA GLY A 241 -3.96 -10.14 14.14
C GLY A 241 -4.40 -9.39 12.88
N THR A 242 -3.50 -9.27 11.89
CA THR A 242 -3.83 -8.65 10.60
C THR A 242 -4.90 -9.44 9.85
N ILE A 243 -4.82 -10.77 9.85
CA ILE A 243 -5.86 -11.63 9.26
C ILE A 243 -7.20 -11.41 9.98
N ALA A 244 -7.19 -11.31 11.31
CA ALA A 244 -8.41 -11.05 12.09
C ALA A 244 -9.03 -9.69 11.76
N GLU A 245 -8.22 -8.64 11.63
CA GLU A 245 -8.65 -7.31 11.21
C GLU A 245 -9.22 -7.31 9.78
N ASP A 246 -8.56 -7.98 8.84
CA ASP A 246 -9.02 -8.12 7.46
C ASP A 246 -10.37 -8.88 7.40
N LEU A 247 -10.58 -9.90 8.25
CA LEU A 247 -11.86 -10.61 8.39
C LEU A 247 -12.97 -9.69 8.92
N ILE A 248 -12.67 -8.81 9.88
CA ILE A 248 -13.63 -7.81 10.37
C ILE A 248 -14.03 -6.87 9.23
N ILE A 249 -13.07 -6.42 8.43
CA ILE A 249 -13.34 -5.54 7.29
C ILE A 249 -14.17 -6.27 6.23
N PHE A 250 -13.92 -7.56 5.97
CA PHE A 250 -14.79 -8.35 5.08
C PHE A 250 -16.22 -8.50 5.61
N ALA A 251 -16.40 -8.66 6.92
CA ALA A 251 -17.72 -8.66 7.52
C ALA A 251 -18.41 -7.29 7.30
N GLN A 252 -17.69 -6.19 7.50
CA GLN A 252 -18.20 -4.84 7.22
C GLN A 252 -18.60 -4.66 5.75
N PHE A 253 -17.76 -5.09 4.81
CA PHE A 253 -18.08 -5.06 3.38
C PHE A 253 -19.38 -5.81 3.06
N ARG A 254 -19.56 -7.00 3.63
CA ARG A 254 -20.79 -7.80 3.42
C ARG A 254 -22.03 -7.09 3.97
N ILE A 255 -21.95 -6.58 5.19
CA ILE A 255 -23.08 -5.92 5.87
C ILE A 255 -23.49 -4.65 5.12
N TYR A 256 -22.55 -3.73 4.89
CA TYR A 256 -22.88 -2.43 4.30
C TYR A 256 -23.20 -2.51 2.79
N SER A 257 -22.69 -3.53 2.08
CA SER A 257 -23.12 -3.78 0.69
C SER A 257 -24.57 -4.25 0.57
N ASN A 258 -25.13 -4.85 1.63
CA ASN A 258 -26.53 -5.30 1.64
C ASN A 258 -27.47 -4.14 2.01
N ASP A 259 -27.09 -3.29 2.97
CA ASP A 259 -27.89 -2.12 3.37
C ASP A 259 -28.08 -1.13 2.19
N GLU A 260 -27.05 -0.90 1.37
CA GLU A 260 -27.17 -0.09 0.14
C GLU A 260 -28.13 -0.71 -0.88
N ARG A 261 -28.19 -2.05 -0.97
CA ARG A 261 -29.10 -2.75 -1.89
C ARG A 261 -30.53 -2.71 -1.40
N GLU A 262 -30.78 -2.89 -0.11
CA GLU A 262 -32.13 -2.82 0.47
C GLU A 262 -32.70 -1.40 0.40
N SER A 263 -31.90 -0.38 0.74
CA SER A 263 -32.30 1.02 0.61
C SER A 263 -32.53 1.47 -0.84
N ALA A 264 -31.87 0.86 -1.83
CA ALA A 264 -32.15 1.09 -3.25
C ALA A 264 -33.43 0.42 -3.76
N ILE A 265 -33.98 -0.55 -3.01
CA ILE A 265 -35.19 -1.31 -3.38
C ILE A 265 -36.45 -0.75 -2.70
N GLU A 266 -36.32 -0.08 -1.55
CA GLU A 266 -37.44 0.61 -0.90
C GLU A 266 -37.71 2.00 -1.54
N PRO A 267 -38.87 2.21 -2.19
CA PRO A 267 -39.21 3.45 -2.91
C PRO A 267 -39.73 4.59 -2.02
#